data_AF-A0A3M6YRU6-F1
#
_entry.id   AF-A0A3M6YRU6-F1
#
_cell.length_a   1.000
_cell.length_b   1.000
_cell.length_c   1.000
_cell.angle_alpha   90.00
_cell.angle_beta   90.00
_cell.angle_gamma   90.00
#
_symmetry.space_group_name_H-M   'P 1'
#
loop_
_entity.id
_entity.type
_entity.pdbx_description
1 polymer ?
#
loop_
_entity_poly.entity_id
_entity_poly.type
_entity_poly.pdbx_seq_one_letter_code
_entity_poly.pdbx_strand_id
1 'polypeptide(L)'
;MATYNPASFPRRPAPKDSNLFTETRYQLQLAYYRYEINSALYVMSPGEKLAYNMIVLSLLALLLTSVYYYFPNTLRLGVHRLGYYITGTSSSSQKFAASGAASALGLRDTAGRVLVDRSMEAVSTLRDVGAVVANNASSAFEP
;
A
#
# COMPACT_ATOMS: atom_id res chain seq x y z
N MET A 1 -2.21 49.12 -4.23
CA MET A 1 -1.73 48.64 -5.55
C MET A 1 -0.68 47.56 -5.29
N ALA A 2 -0.91 46.32 -5.73
CA ALA A 2 0.09 45.26 -5.61
C ALA A 2 1.13 45.47 -6.73
N THR A 3 2.37 45.77 -6.35
CA THR A 3 3.48 45.96 -7.30
C THR A 3 3.78 44.63 -7.98
N TYR A 4 3.58 44.56 -9.29
CA TYR A 4 3.91 43.40 -10.10
C TYR A 4 5.43 43.24 -10.16
N ASN A 5 5.95 42.21 -9.48
CA ASN A 5 7.35 41.83 -9.53
C ASN A 5 7.49 40.68 -10.55
N PRO A 6 8.03 40.92 -11.75
CA PRO A 6 8.11 39.88 -12.77
C PRO A 6 9.06 38.76 -12.33
N ALA A 7 8.74 37.53 -12.75
CA ALA A 7 9.61 36.38 -12.55
C ALA A 7 10.96 36.64 -13.24
N SER A 8 12.00 36.88 -12.45
CA SER A 8 13.37 37.03 -12.96
C SER A 8 14.07 35.67 -12.98
N PHE A 9 14.84 35.40 -14.02
CA PHE A 9 15.62 34.17 -14.10
C PHE A 9 16.50 34.03 -12.84
N PRO A 10 16.40 32.90 -12.10
CA PRO A 10 17.23 32.70 -10.93
C PRO A 10 18.70 32.73 -11.33
N ARG A 11 19.51 33.51 -10.61
CA ARG A 11 20.95 33.59 -10.87
C ARG A 11 21.65 32.47 -10.12
N ARG A 12 22.52 31.74 -10.81
CA ARG A 12 23.37 30.73 -10.17
C ARG A 12 24.25 31.42 -9.13
N PRO A 13 24.33 30.92 -7.88
CA PRO A 13 25.23 31.47 -6.88
C PRO A 13 26.68 31.37 -7.37
N ALA A 14 27.50 32.38 -7.06
CA ALA A 14 28.90 32.38 -7.45
C ALA A 14 29.64 31.20 -6.80
N PRO A 15 30.62 30.57 -7.47
CA PRO A 15 31.35 29.39 -6.95
C PRO A 15 32.03 29.61 -5.58
N LYS A 16 32.24 30.87 -5.19
CA LYS A 16 32.86 31.25 -3.92
C LYS A 16 31.93 31.09 -2.71
N ASP A 17 30.60 31.09 -2.92
CA ASP A 17 29.58 31.01 -1.87
C ASP A 17 28.72 29.74 -2.00
N SER A 18 29.21 28.73 -2.74
CA SER A 18 28.46 27.51 -3.07
C SER A 18 28.47 26.51 -1.91
N ASN A 19 27.48 26.62 -1.03
CA ASN A 19 27.10 25.53 -0.15
C ASN A 19 26.08 24.63 -0.86
N LEU A 20 25.99 23.36 -0.46
CA LEU A 20 24.98 22.42 -0.97
C LEU A 20 23.55 22.98 -0.81
N PHE A 21 23.31 23.73 0.27
CA PHE A 21 22.07 24.46 0.51
C PHE A 21 21.82 25.60 -0.48
N THR A 22 22.85 26.31 -0.91
CA THR A 22 22.72 27.40 -1.89
C THR A 22 22.38 26.82 -3.27
N GLU A 23 23.03 25.71 -3.66
CA GLU A 23 22.79 25.05 -4.95
C GLU A 23 21.41 24.38 -4.99
N THR A 24 20.98 23.71 -3.91
CA THR A 24 19.64 23.13 -3.82
C THR A 24 18.54 24.19 -3.86
N ARG A 25 18.71 25.32 -3.16
CA ARG A 25 17.78 26.45 -3.26
C ARG A 25 17.70 27.01 -4.67
N TYR A 26 18.84 27.14 -5.36
CA TYR A 26 18.88 27.56 -6.76
C TYR A 26 18.13 26.59 -7.68
N GLN A 27 18.33 25.29 -7.51
CA GLN A 27 17.60 24.26 -8.27
C GLN A 27 16.09 24.33 -8.03
N LEU A 28 15.66 24.58 -6.79
CA LEU A 28 14.24 24.75 -6.46
C LEU A 28 13.63 25.96 -7.16
N GLN A 29 14.35 27.09 -7.19
CA GLN A 29 13.92 28.29 -7.91
C GLN A 29 13.83 28.05 -9.42
N LEU A 30 14.80 27.33 -9.99
CA LEU A 30 14.79 26.99 -11.41
C LEU A 30 13.64 26.05 -11.76
N ALA A 31 13.35 25.07 -10.90
CA ALA A 31 12.20 24.18 -11.05
C ALA A 31 10.88 24.95 -10.97
N TYR A 32 10.77 25.89 -10.02
CA TYR A 32 9.59 26.76 -9.89
C TYR A 32 9.40 27.64 -11.14
N TYR A 33 10.47 28.24 -11.65
CA TYR A 33 10.42 29.03 -12.88
C TYR A 33 9.98 28.21 -14.11
N ARG A 34 10.52 27.00 -14.27
CA ARG A 34 10.11 26.08 -15.35
C ARG A 34 8.66 25.61 -15.19
N TYR A 35 8.21 25.44 -13.96
CA TYR A 35 6.83 25.10 -13.66
C TYR A 35 5.88 26.25 -14.08
N GLU A 36 6.21 27.51 -13.75
CA GLU A 36 5.42 28.67 -14.19
C GLU A 36 5.38 28.85 -15.71
N ILE A 37 6.45 28.51 -16.41
CA ILE A 37 6.53 28.63 -17.88
C ILE A 37 5.81 27.49 -18.60
N ASN A 38 6.01 26.25 -18.16
CA ASN A 38 5.66 25.07 -18.95
C ASN A 38 4.26 24.54 -18.61
N SER A 39 3.83 24.67 -17.36
CA SER A 39 2.42 24.57 -17.04
C SER A 39 1.84 25.96 -17.28
N ALA A 40 0.81 26.11 -18.11
CA ALA A 40 0.15 27.38 -18.45
C ALA A 40 -0.47 28.14 -17.24
N LEU A 41 -0.08 27.75 -16.03
CA LEU A 41 -0.46 28.26 -14.73
C LEU A 41 -0.13 29.75 -14.53
N TYR A 42 0.83 30.30 -15.28
CA TYR A 42 1.09 31.75 -15.28
C TYR A 42 -0.05 32.55 -15.92
N VAL A 43 -0.82 31.93 -16.82
CA VAL A 43 -1.93 32.56 -17.55
C VAL A 43 -3.26 32.39 -16.79
N MET A 44 -3.28 31.55 -15.76
CA MET A 44 -4.44 31.27 -14.92
C MET A 44 -4.61 32.33 -13.84
N SER A 45 -5.87 32.61 -13.46
CA SER A 45 -6.15 33.49 -12.33
C SER A 45 -5.51 32.94 -11.04
N PRO A 46 -5.00 33.79 -10.13
CA PRO A 46 -4.40 33.32 -8.88
C PRO A 46 -5.32 32.44 -8.03
N GLY A 47 -6.65 32.56 -8.19
CA GLY A 47 -7.62 31.64 -7.57
C GLY A 47 -7.65 30.24 -8.21
N GLU A 48 -7.49 30.16 -9.53
CA GLU A 48 -7.47 28.89 -10.28
C GLU A 48 -6.18 28.10 -10.01
N LYS A 49 -5.04 28.80 -9.84
CA LYS A 49 -3.77 28.22 -9.41
C LYS A 49 -3.89 27.51 -8.06
N LEU A 50 -4.65 28.08 -7.12
CA LEU A 50 -4.90 27.47 -5.81
C LEU A 50 -5.72 26.18 -5.94
N ALA A 51 -6.79 26.20 -6.74
CA ALA A 51 -7.65 25.05 -6.94
C ALA A 51 -6.90 23.86 -7.56
N TYR A 52 -6.07 24.10 -8.59
CA TYR A 52 -5.26 23.04 -9.21
C TYR A 52 -4.29 22.40 -8.21
N ASN A 53 -3.56 23.22 -7.44
CA ASN A 53 -2.65 22.72 -6.44
C ASN A 53 -3.37 21.90 -5.36
N MET A 54 -4.56 22.30 -4.93
CA MET A 54 -5.37 21.53 -3.96
C MET A 54 -5.80 20.17 -4.52
N ILE A 55 -6.11 20.08 -5.82
CA ILE A 55 -6.42 18.80 -6.46
C ILE A 55 -5.18 17.90 -6.47
N VAL A 56 -4.02 18.42 -6.88
CA VAL A 56 -2.77 17.63 -6.87
C VAL A 56 -2.40 17.19 -5.45
N LEU A 57 -2.54 18.08 -4.47
CA LEU A 57 -2.24 17.80 -3.06
C LEU A 57 -3.21 16.77 -2.48
N SER A 58 -4.50 16.86 -2.82
CA SER A 58 -5.48 15.86 -2.38
C SER A 58 -5.23 14.48 -3.01
N LEU A 59 -4.88 14.41 -4.30
CA LEU A 59 -4.47 13.16 -4.95
C LEU A 59 -3.21 12.57 -4.31
N LEU A 60 -2.22 13.40 -4.01
CA LEU A 60 -0.99 12.98 -3.33
C LEU A 60 -1.29 12.47 -1.91
N ALA A 61 -2.13 13.18 -1.17
CA ALA A 61 -2.56 12.76 0.17
C ALA A 61 -3.34 11.44 0.13
N LEU A 62 -4.20 11.25 -0.86
CA LEU A 62 -4.94 10.00 -1.07
C LEU A 62 -3.98 8.85 -1.40
N LEU A 63 -2.98 9.10 -2.24
CA LEU A 63 -1.94 8.13 -2.57
C LEU A 63 -1.11 7.77 -1.34
N LEU A 64 -0.64 8.73 -0.56
CA LEU A 64 0.11 8.49 0.67
C LEU A 64 -0.71 7.71 1.69
N THR A 65 -1.99 8.04 1.83
CA THR A 65 -2.92 7.32 2.70
C THR A 65 -3.09 5.88 2.23
N SER A 66 -3.27 5.66 0.93
CA SER A 66 -3.34 4.31 0.33
C SER A 66 -2.07 3.51 0.60
N VAL A 67 -0.90 4.09 0.36
CA VAL A 67 0.40 3.46 0.67
C VAL A 67 0.46 3.14 2.16
N TYR A 68 0.17 4.08 3.05
CA TYR A 68 0.26 3.85 4.48
C TYR A 68 -0.62 2.69 4.98
N TYR A 69 -1.87 2.59 4.52
CA TYR A 69 -2.80 1.55 4.96
C TYR A 69 -2.63 0.21 4.22
N TYR A 70 -2.34 0.22 2.91
CA TYR A 70 -2.32 -0.99 2.09
C TYR A 70 -0.93 -1.64 1.97
N PHE A 71 0.14 -0.85 2.03
CA PHE A 71 1.52 -1.34 1.97
C PHE A 71 1.88 -2.36 3.07
N PRO A 72 1.54 -2.17 4.37
CA PRO A 72 1.92 -3.14 5.40
C PRO A 72 1.26 -4.52 5.19
N ASN A 73 0.00 -4.55 4.75
CA ASN A 73 -0.70 -5.81 4.46
C ASN A 73 -0.08 -6.54 3.25
N THR A 74 0.25 -5.78 2.20
CA THR A 74 0.89 -6.31 1.00
C THR A 74 2.29 -6.85 1.28
N LEU A 75 3.08 -6.15 2.10
CA LEU A 75 4.41 -6.61 2.52
C LEU A 75 4.35 -7.92 3.32
N ARG A 76 3.43 -8.03 4.28
CA ARG A 76 3.28 -9.26 5.09
C ARG A 76 2.97 -10.47 4.20
N LEU A 77 2.07 -10.32 3.24
CA LEU A 77 1.74 -11.38 2.30
C LEU A 77 2.93 -11.73 1.38
N GLY A 78 3.68 -10.73 0.92
CA GLY A 78 4.88 -10.91 0.10
C GLY A 78 5.98 -11.66 0.84
N VAL A 79 6.30 -11.27 2.07
CA VAL A 79 7.31 -11.93 2.92
C VAL A 79 6.92 -13.37 3.23
N HIS A 80 5.64 -13.61 3.53
CA HIS A 80 5.16 -14.97 3.77
C HIS A 80 5.32 -15.86 2.53
N ARG A 81 5.02 -15.34 1.32
CA ARG A 81 5.24 -16.08 0.07
C ARG A 81 6.72 -16.32 -0.21
N LEU A 82 7.57 -15.34 0.07
CA LEU A 82 9.02 -15.51 -0.04
C LEU A 82 9.53 -16.61 0.91
N GLY A 83 9.09 -16.58 2.17
CA GLY A 83 9.39 -17.61 3.15
C GLY A 83 8.88 -18.99 2.73
N TYR A 84 7.72 -19.07 2.06
CA TYR A 84 7.20 -20.30 1.47
C TYR A 84 8.12 -20.84 0.37
N TYR A 85 8.53 -20.01 -0.59
CA TYR A 85 9.44 -20.44 -1.65
C TYR A 85 10.80 -20.87 -1.11
N ILE A 86 11.25 -20.28 0.00
CA ILE A 86 12.55 -20.61 0.62
C ILE A 86 12.45 -21.88 1.49
N THR A 87 11.35 -22.10 2.22
CA THR A 87 11.26 -23.17 3.24
C THR A 87 10.51 -24.41 2.75
N GLY A 88 9.70 -24.31 1.68
CA GLY A 88 9.02 -25.45 1.06
C GLY A 88 7.89 -26.09 1.88
N THR A 89 7.46 -25.49 3.01
CA THR A 89 6.42 -26.08 3.88
C THR A 89 5.03 -25.56 3.53
N SER A 90 4.11 -26.46 3.17
CA SER A 90 2.78 -26.15 2.59
C SER A 90 1.69 -25.81 3.61
N SER A 91 1.90 -26.06 4.90
CA SER A 91 0.83 -25.94 5.91
C SER A 91 0.65 -24.53 6.47
N SER A 92 1.63 -23.64 6.31
CA SER A 92 1.65 -22.28 6.89
C SER A 92 0.95 -21.24 6.00
N SER A 93 1.00 -21.46 4.69
CA SER A 93 0.57 -20.54 3.62
C SER A 93 -0.94 -20.33 3.56
N GLN A 94 -1.70 -21.37 3.88
CA GLN A 94 -3.16 -21.33 3.81
C GLN A 94 -3.77 -20.45 4.91
N LYS A 95 -3.10 -20.35 6.07
CA LYS A 95 -3.54 -19.54 7.21
C LYS A 95 -3.38 -18.03 6.96
N PHE A 96 -2.29 -17.62 6.30
CA PHE A 96 -2.05 -16.22 5.94
C PHE A 96 -2.83 -15.74 4.71
N ALA A 97 -3.09 -16.62 3.74
CA ALA A 97 -3.97 -16.30 2.61
C ALA A 97 -5.42 -16.07 3.07
N ALA A 98 -5.90 -16.88 4.02
CA ALA A 98 -7.20 -16.69 4.66
C ALA A 98 -7.27 -15.40 5.48
N SER A 99 -6.19 -15.02 6.18
CA SER A 99 -6.16 -13.75 6.94
C SER A 99 -6.17 -12.53 6.03
N GLY A 100 -5.43 -12.54 4.90
CA GLY A 100 -5.43 -11.44 3.94
C GLY A 100 -6.78 -11.22 3.26
N ALA A 101 -7.50 -12.31 2.96
CA ALA A 101 -8.88 -12.25 2.45
C ALA A 101 -9.86 -11.69 3.51
N ALA A 102 -9.68 -12.04 4.78
CA ALA A 102 -10.48 -11.49 5.89
C ALA A 102 -10.22 -9.99 6.11
N SER A 103 -8.96 -9.54 6.00
CA SER A 103 -8.59 -8.13 6.08
C SER A 103 -9.18 -7.30 4.92
N ALA A 104 -9.26 -7.88 3.72
CA ALA A 104 -9.89 -7.23 2.55
C ALA A 104 -11.42 -7.17 2.64
N LEU A 105 -12.05 -8.15 3.31
CA LEU A 105 -13.50 -8.19 3.56
C LEU A 105 -13.93 -7.35 4.78
N GLY A 106 -12.98 -6.70 5.47
CA GLY A 106 -13.27 -5.89 6.67
C GLY A 106 -13.67 -6.71 7.90
N LEU A 107 -13.53 -8.04 7.85
CA LEU A 107 -13.71 -8.91 9.01
C LEU A 107 -12.49 -8.75 9.91
N ARG A 108 -12.62 -7.90 10.94
CA ARG A 108 -11.62 -7.68 11.98
C ARG A 108 -10.94 -8.99 12.37
N ASP A 109 -9.62 -8.97 12.45
CA ASP A 109 -8.73 -10.13 12.54
C ASP A 109 -9.13 -11.16 13.62
N THR A 110 -9.86 -10.76 14.66
CA THR A 110 -10.43 -11.67 15.66
C THR A 110 -11.61 -12.49 15.16
N ALA A 111 -12.56 -11.90 14.42
CA ALA A 111 -13.72 -12.61 13.88
C ALA A 111 -13.31 -13.58 12.76
N GLY A 112 -12.40 -13.15 11.88
CA GLY A 112 -11.85 -14.02 10.84
C GLY A 112 -11.10 -15.23 11.41
N ARG A 113 -10.32 -15.04 12.48
CA ARG A 113 -9.61 -16.15 13.14
C ARG A 113 -10.55 -17.13 13.84
N VAL A 114 -11.58 -16.63 14.54
CA VAL A 114 -12.57 -17.49 15.21
C VAL A 114 -13.35 -18.34 14.21
N LEU A 115 -13.71 -17.79 13.04
CA LEU A 115 -14.38 -18.55 11.98
C LEU A 115 -13.46 -19.60 11.36
N VAL A 116 -12.19 -19.27 11.15
CA VAL A 116 -11.20 -20.23 10.63
C VAL A 116 -10.97 -21.37 11.63
N ASP A 117 -10.77 -21.06 12.91
CA ASP A 117 -10.57 -22.06 13.96
C ASP A 117 -11.80 -22.97 14.10
N ARG A 118 -13.01 -22.39 14.13
CA ARG A 118 -14.29 -23.15 14.12
C ARG A 118 -14.43 -24.04 12.88
N SER A 119 -14.01 -23.56 11.72
CA SER A 119 -14.08 -24.34 10.47
C SER A 119 -13.08 -25.49 10.43
N MET A 120 -11.86 -25.29 10.97
CA MET A 120 -10.86 -26.35 11.04
C MET A 120 -11.27 -27.44 12.03
N GLU A 121 -11.88 -27.05 13.17
CA GLU A 121 -12.44 -28.00 14.14
C GLU A 121 -13.55 -28.84 13.50
N ALA A 122 -14.50 -28.19 12.80
CA ALA A 122 -15.59 -28.89 12.11
C ALA A 122 -15.09 -29.84 11.01
N VAL A 123 -14.04 -29.47 10.27
CA VAL A 123 -13.45 -30.35 9.24
C VAL A 123 -12.75 -31.55 9.87
N SER A 124 -12.09 -31.37 11.02
CA SER A 124 -11.42 -32.47 11.72
C SER A 124 -12.41 -33.48 12.28
N THR A 125 -13.52 -33.03 12.86
CA THR A 125 -14.56 -33.93 13.39
C THR A 125 -15.29 -34.69 12.29
N LEU A 126 -15.57 -34.04 11.15
CA LEU A 126 -16.15 -34.72 9.99
C LEU A 126 -15.22 -35.80 9.42
N ARG A 127 -13.91 -35.53 9.40
CA ARG A 127 -12.91 -36.49 8.94
C ARG A 127 -12.81 -37.71 9.87
N ASP A 128 -12.84 -37.49 11.19
CA ASP A 128 -12.84 -38.58 12.17
C ASP A 128 -14.12 -39.42 12.10
N VAL A 129 -15.29 -38.78 11.96
CA VAL A 129 -16.56 -39.49 11.74
C VAL A 129 -16.51 -40.31 10.45
N GLY A 130 -15.99 -39.73 9.35
CA GLY A 130 -15.80 -40.45 8.09
C GLY A 130 -14.86 -41.66 8.22
N ALA A 131 -13.77 -41.54 8.99
CA ALA A 131 -12.84 -42.63 9.25
C ALA A 131 -13.47 -43.75 10.10
N VAL A 132 -14.26 -43.39 11.12
CA VAL A 132 -14.99 -44.37 11.96
C VAL A 132 -16.05 -45.12 11.14
N VAL A 133 -16.78 -44.43 10.27
CA VAL A 133 -17.77 -45.07 9.37
C VAL A 133 -17.07 -46.00 8.38
N ALA A 134 -15.93 -45.60 7.83
CA ALA A 134 -15.15 -46.44 6.92
C ALA A 134 -14.62 -47.72 7.60
N ASN A 135 -14.11 -47.61 8.82
CA ASN A 135 -13.61 -48.76 9.59
C ASN A 135 -14.74 -49.74 9.96
N ASN A 136 -15.90 -49.23 10.37
CA ASN A 136 -17.06 -50.06 10.68
C ASN A 136 -17.65 -50.75 9.44
N ALA A 137 -17.60 -50.08 8.28
CA ALA A 137 -18.01 -50.67 7.01
C ALA A 137 -17.08 -51.80 6.56
N SER A 138 -15.76 -51.68 6.81
CA SER A 138 -14.81 -52.77 6.52
C SER A 138 -14.98 -53.99 7.42
N SER A 139 -15.34 -53.80 8.70
CA SER A 139 -15.62 -54.93 9.62
C SER A 139 -16.96 -55.62 9.37
N ALA A 140 -17.87 -54.99 8.61
CA ALA A 140 -19.17 -55.57 8.28
C ALA A 140 -19.15 -56.41 6.97
N PHE A 141 -18.01 -56.45 6.27
CA PHE A 141 -17.84 -57.17 5.00
C PHE A 141 -16.88 -58.37 5.09
N GLU A 142 -16.38 -58.73 6.27
CA GLU A 142 -15.74 -60.04 6.46
C GLU A 142 -16.84 -61.11 6.66
N PRO A 143 -16.83 -62.22 5.88
CA PRO A 143 -17.88 -63.23 5.87
C PRO A 143 -17.92 -64.13 7.12
#